data_AF-A0A4Y7Q9G4-F1
#
_entry.id   AF-A0A4Y7Q9G4-F1
#
_cell.length_a   1.000
_cell.length_b   1.000
_cell.length_c   1.000
_cell.angle_alpha   90.00
_cell.angle_beta   90.00
_cell.angle_gamma   90.00
#
_symmetry.space_group_name_H-M   'P 1'
#
loop_
_entity.id
_entity.type
_entity.pdbx_description
1 polymer ?
#
loop_
_entity_poly.entity_id
_entity_poly.type
_entity_poly.pdbx_seq_one_letter_code
_entity_poly.pdbx_strand_id
1 'polypeptide(L)'
;MWWFSFAWFCSYRRKALVRKAGSLSPDESICYSITSVFTPPANRRKGYARHMMRLLHWVLAPRDISSLPSFPSSWGLPPPEVPGFGNASFSALYSDVGEFYQSAGPAGTDGGWVICDPIATTWEVARGGTPSPTSNGLRWLDEVGVCDIWTNDVELIRSDMAIFTPRKNLFTMLPNAVGAFPIRRAEFYLQGQPDKLPSKWGVSTPDAFGQCTFATWTVDVCTPPTLVLTRLRATPTSFPSVLTAIFEAAREYGAENVEVWNLPKELEEFAHSVGGNTVTKNEQLNCFKWYGPERGGDVQWLFNEKFCWC
;
A
#
# COMPACT_ATOMS: atom_id res chain seq x y z
N MET A 1 27.77 -6.56 12.23
CA MET A 1 27.92 -5.74 11.00
C MET A 1 28.44 -6.61 9.84
N TRP A 2 27.73 -7.68 9.45
CA TRP A 2 28.18 -8.64 8.42
C TRP A 2 27.17 -8.89 7.28
N TRP A 3 25.97 -8.31 7.34
CA TRP A 3 24.91 -8.54 6.34
C TRP A 3 25.14 -7.79 5.02
N PHE A 4 25.84 -6.65 5.05
CA PHE A 4 25.95 -5.74 3.91
C PHE A 4 26.71 -6.32 2.70
N SER A 5 27.49 -7.38 2.85
CA SER A 5 28.28 -7.94 1.75
C SER A 5 27.47 -8.84 0.80
N PHE A 6 26.33 -9.38 1.24
CA PHE A 6 25.64 -10.46 0.50
C PHE A 6 24.22 -10.11 0.04
N ALA A 7 23.41 -9.49 0.90
CA ALA A 7 22.08 -8.95 0.58
C ALA A 7 21.67 -7.94 1.65
N TRP A 8 20.81 -6.98 1.31
CA TRP A 8 20.26 -6.05 2.30
C TRP A 8 18.80 -5.71 1.99
N PHE A 9 18.13 -5.11 2.97
CA PHE A 9 16.77 -4.57 2.88
C PHE A 9 16.65 -3.34 3.77
N CYS A 10 15.61 -2.55 3.56
CA CYS A 10 15.16 -1.52 4.48
C CYS A 10 13.78 -1.91 5.03
N SER A 11 13.52 -1.61 6.30
CA SER A 11 12.20 -1.82 6.90
C SER A 11 11.74 -0.60 7.67
N TYR A 12 10.47 -0.25 7.52
CA TYR A 12 9.83 0.86 8.22
C TYR A 12 8.78 0.36 9.19
N ARG A 13 8.87 0.79 10.45
CA ARG A 13 7.86 0.52 11.48
C ARG A 13 6.65 1.44 11.23
N ARG A 14 5.45 0.86 11.09
CA ARG A 14 4.22 1.60 10.79
C ARG A 14 3.15 1.35 11.85
N LYS A 15 2.27 2.33 12.03
CA LYS A 15 1.01 2.14 12.75
C LYS A 15 0.00 1.46 11.84
N ALA A 16 -0.78 0.57 12.42
CA ALA A 16 -1.78 -0.22 11.73
C ALA A 16 -3.02 -0.39 12.61
N LEU A 17 -4.09 -0.87 11.99
CA LEU A 17 -5.26 -1.37 12.69
C LEU A 17 -5.42 -2.86 12.41
N VAL A 18 -5.79 -3.60 13.45
CA VAL A 18 -6.14 -5.01 13.36
C VAL A 18 -7.49 -5.20 14.04
N ARG A 19 -8.39 -5.93 13.41
CA ARG A 19 -9.62 -6.37 14.05
C ARG A 19 -9.73 -7.88 13.96
N LYS A 20 -9.73 -8.55 15.12
CA LYS A 20 -9.94 -9.99 15.19
C LYS A 20 -11.38 -10.35 14.84
N ALA A 21 -11.58 -11.52 14.25
CA ALA A 21 -12.91 -12.09 14.03
C ALA A 21 -13.65 -12.18 15.36
N GLY A 22 -14.90 -11.69 15.39
CA GLY A 22 -15.72 -11.61 16.60
C GLY A 22 -15.46 -10.41 17.51
N SER A 23 -14.41 -9.60 17.28
CA SER A 23 -14.23 -8.32 17.98
C SER A 23 -15.20 -7.26 17.44
N LEU A 24 -15.67 -6.36 18.30
CA LEU A 24 -16.54 -5.25 17.91
C LEU A 24 -15.76 -4.03 17.38
N SER A 25 -14.49 -3.89 17.75
CA SER A 25 -13.67 -2.73 17.40
C SER A 25 -12.27 -3.14 16.93
N PRO A 26 -11.65 -2.38 16.01
CA PRO A 26 -10.24 -2.56 15.68
C PRO A 26 -9.33 -2.03 16.80
N ASP A 27 -8.25 -2.77 17.05
CA ASP A 27 -7.16 -2.40 17.94
C ASP A 27 -6.01 -1.75 17.16
N GLU A 28 -5.31 -0.83 17.82
CA GLU A 28 -4.05 -0.32 17.28
C GLU A 28 -2.97 -1.41 17.32
N SER A 29 -2.20 -1.45 16.25
CA SER A 29 -1.12 -2.42 16.10
C SER A 29 0.08 -1.81 15.38
N ILE A 30 1.17 -2.56 15.37
CA ILE A 30 2.40 -2.27 14.66
C ILE A 30 2.55 -3.26 13.52
N CYS A 31 2.91 -2.74 12.35
CA CYS A 31 3.37 -3.54 11.23
C CYS A 31 4.68 -3.00 10.67
N TYR A 32 5.27 -3.76 9.75
CA TYR A 32 6.52 -3.40 9.10
C TYR A 32 6.39 -3.46 7.59
N SER A 33 6.68 -2.34 6.93
CA SER A 33 6.83 -2.30 5.48
C SER A 33 8.27 -2.64 5.12
N ILE A 34 8.48 -3.65 4.29
CA ILE A 34 9.79 -4.09 3.85
C ILE A 34 10.02 -3.58 2.43
N THR A 35 11.15 -2.91 2.23
CA THR A 35 11.49 -2.22 0.98
C THR A 35 12.93 -2.49 0.58
N SER A 36 13.27 -2.20 -0.67
CA SER A 36 14.65 -2.16 -1.16
C SER A 36 15.46 -3.44 -0.90
N VAL A 37 14.81 -4.60 -1.04
CA VAL A 37 15.52 -5.89 -0.96
C VAL A 37 16.46 -6.00 -2.16
N PHE A 38 17.75 -6.03 -1.89
CA PHE A 38 18.77 -6.03 -2.92
C PHE A 38 19.81 -7.11 -2.68
N THR A 39 20.29 -7.68 -3.78
CA THR A 39 21.42 -8.62 -3.79
C THR A 39 22.39 -8.20 -4.89
N PRO A 40 23.66 -7.90 -4.55
CA PRO A 40 24.69 -7.57 -5.53
C PRO A 40 24.78 -8.63 -6.64
N PRO A 41 25.04 -8.25 -7.91
CA PRO A 41 25.07 -9.19 -9.03
C PRO A 41 25.91 -10.46 -8.77
N ALA A 42 27.10 -10.30 -8.18
CA ALA A 42 28.00 -11.42 -7.84
C ALA A 42 27.43 -12.41 -6.81
N ASN A 43 26.37 -12.03 -6.09
CA ASN A 43 25.75 -12.79 -5.01
C ASN A 43 24.33 -13.28 -5.35
N ARG A 44 23.80 -12.94 -6.53
CA ARG A 44 22.47 -13.38 -6.97
C ARG A 44 22.43 -14.89 -7.16
N ARG A 45 21.24 -15.47 -7.00
CA ARG A 45 20.95 -16.92 -7.17
C ARG A 45 21.73 -17.87 -6.23
N LYS A 46 22.43 -17.34 -5.22
CA LYS A 46 23.11 -18.12 -4.17
C LYS A 46 22.29 -18.34 -2.90
N GLY A 47 21.02 -17.91 -2.91
CA GLY A 47 20.09 -18.08 -1.77
C GLY A 47 20.19 -17.01 -0.68
N TYR A 48 21.13 -16.06 -0.75
CA TYR A 48 21.33 -15.05 0.31
C TYR A 48 20.09 -14.20 0.61
N ALA A 49 19.44 -13.62 -0.40
CA ALA A 49 18.21 -12.86 -0.19
C ALA A 49 17.12 -13.69 0.49
N ARG A 50 16.92 -14.94 0.04
CA ARG A 50 15.91 -15.82 0.61
C ARG A 50 16.22 -16.10 2.08
N HIS A 51 17.47 -16.44 2.39
CA HIS A 51 17.87 -16.71 3.76
C HIS A 51 17.75 -15.47 4.66
N MET A 52 18.15 -14.29 4.18
CA MET A 52 17.96 -13.02 4.88
C MET A 52 16.47 -12.75 5.19
N MET A 53 15.58 -12.93 4.22
CA MET A 53 14.13 -12.75 4.42
C MET A 53 13.56 -13.78 5.40
N ARG A 54 14.06 -15.04 5.40
CA ARG A 54 13.67 -16.06 6.39
C ARG A 54 14.04 -15.64 7.81
N LEU A 55 15.25 -15.11 7.99
CA LEU A 55 15.73 -14.62 9.28
C LEU A 55 14.97 -13.38 9.75
N LEU A 56 14.48 -12.55 8.82
CA LEU A 56 13.70 -11.37 9.14
C LEU A 56 12.42 -11.69 9.92
N HIS A 57 11.79 -12.84 9.69
CA HIS A 57 10.64 -13.26 10.50
C HIS A 57 10.96 -13.33 11.99
N TRP A 58 12.17 -13.76 12.35
CA TRP A 58 12.63 -13.89 13.74
C TRP A 58 12.94 -12.54 14.40
N VAL A 59 13.12 -11.50 13.59
CA VAL A 59 13.29 -10.12 14.08
C VAL A 59 11.92 -9.44 14.23
N LEU A 60 11.00 -9.69 13.30
CA LEU A 60 9.72 -8.97 13.25
C LEU A 60 8.63 -9.58 14.13
N ALA A 61 8.51 -10.91 14.15
CA ALA A 61 7.37 -11.59 14.76
C ALA A 61 7.28 -11.36 16.29
N PRO A 62 6.07 -11.36 16.88
CA PRO A 62 5.90 -11.25 18.32
C PRO A 62 6.55 -12.43 19.04
N ARG A 63 7.24 -12.12 20.14
CA ARG A 63 8.09 -13.10 20.87
C ARG A 63 7.29 -14.06 21.75
N ASP A 64 6.09 -13.66 22.14
CA ASP A 64 5.16 -14.37 22.99
C ASP A 64 4.22 -15.30 22.21
N ILE A 65 4.26 -15.25 20.87
CA ILE A 65 3.38 -16.05 20.02
C ILE A 65 4.10 -17.30 19.52
N SER A 66 3.45 -18.46 19.66
CA SER A 66 3.84 -19.76 19.11
C SER A 66 3.74 -19.87 17.58
N SER A 67 3.64 -18.74 16.86
CA SER A 67 3.42 -18.71 15.41
C SER A 67 4.69 -18.95 14.62
N LEU A 68 5.86 -18.76 15.26
CA LEU A 68 7.11 -19.22 14.71
C LEU A 68 7.36 -20.69 15.11
N PRO A 69 7.80 -21.54 14.17
CA PRO A 69 8.27 -22.89 14.46
C PRO A 69 9.55 -22.84 15.32
N SER A 70 10.13 -23.98 15.68
CA SER A 70 11.47 -24.00 16.29
C SER A 70 12.54 -23.48 15.32
N PHE A 71 13.53 -22.75 15.84
CA PHE A 71 14.60 -22.21 14.99
C PHE A 71 15.39 -23.36 14.35
N PRO A 72 15.57 -23.38 13.01
CA PRO A 72 16.29 -24.46 12.36
C PRO A 72 17.75 -24.51 12.83
N SER A 73 18.13 -25.61 13.51
CA SER A 73 19.49 -25.78 14.04
C SER A 73 20.57 -25.72 12.96
N SER A 74 20.24 -26.12 11.72
CA SER A 74 21.13 -26.03 10.56
C SER A 74 21.45 -24.59 10.13
N TRP A 75 20.71 -23.58 10.61
CA TRP A 75 20.97 -22.16 10.33
C TRP A 75 21.88 -21.52 11.38
N GLY A 76 22.31 -22.28 12.40
CA GLY A 76 23.14 -21.79 13.49
C GLY A 76 22.32 -21.18 14.62
N LEU A 77 22.69 -19.98 15.05
CA LEU A 77 21.99 -19.27 16.11
C LEU A 77 20.93 -18.33 15.53
N PRO A 78 19.79 -18.13 16.22
CA PRO A 78 18.80 -17.14 15.82
C PRO A 78 19.41 -15.73 15.81
N PRO A 79 18.86 -14.80 15.01
CA PRO A 79 19.25 -13.40 15.08
C PRO A 79 19.15 -12.88 16.52
N PRO A 80 20.09 -12.03 16.96
CA PRO A 80 19.99 -11.41 18.27
C PRO A 80 18.75 -10.52 18.34
N GLU A 81 18.24 -10.33 19.54
CA GLU A 81 17.14 -9.41 19.76
C GLU A 81 17.52 -7.98 19.39
N VAL A 82 16.62 -7.31 18.68
CA VAL A 82 16.79 -5.89 18.29
C VAL A 82 15.78 -5.05 19.10
N PRO A 83 16.24 -4.07 19.90
CA PRO A 83 15.34 -3.18 20.63
C PRO A 83 14.33 -2.50 19.71
N GLY A 84 13.05 -2.48 20.10
CA GLY A 84 11.95 -1.89 19.33
C GLY A 84 11.30 -2.81 18.29
N PHE A 85 11.86 -3.99 18.05
CA PHE A 85 11.32 -5.04 17.16
C PHE A 85 10.74 -6.23 17.94
N GLY A 86 10.17 -7.21 17.23
CA GLY A 86 9.54 -8.39 17.81
C GLY A 86 8.11 -8.15 18.30
N ASN A 87 7.35 -7.31 17.58
CA ASN A 87 5.99 -6.89 17.93
C ASN A 87 5.09 -6.68 16.70
N ALA A 88 5.46 -7.25 15.55
CA ALA A 88 4.68 -7.10 14.32
C ALA A 88 3.39 -7.94 14.38
N SER A 89 2.20 -7.36 14.22
CA SER A 89 1.04 -8.19 13.89
C SER A 89 1.10 -8.72 12.45
N PHE A 90 1.64 -7.91 11.55
CA PHE A 90 1.90 -8.28 10.16
C PHE A 90 3.07 -7.51 9.57
N SER A 91 3.50 -7.90 8.39
CA SER A 91 4.44 -7.12 7.56
C SER A 91 4.02 -7.17 6.10
N ALA A 92 4.35 -6.13 5.34
CA ALA A 92 3.97 -5.99 3.94
C ALA A 92 5.20 -5.69 3.07
N LEU A 93 5.15 -6.12 1.81
CA LEU A 93 6.12 -5.78 0.77
C LEU A 93 5.43 -5.78 -0.59
N TYR A 94 6.12 -5.23 -1.60
CA TYR A 94 5.61 -5.17 -2.97
C TYR A 94 6.60 -5.84 -3.89
N SER A 95 6.20 -6.96 -4.50
CA SER A 95 7.11 -7.84 -5.23
C SER A 95 7.12 -7.54 -6.73
N ASP A 96 8.30 -7.20 -7.24
CA ASP A 96 8.61 -7.17 -8.69
C ASP A 96 9.29 -8.48 -9.16
N VAL A 97 9.33 -9.50 -8.29
CA VAL A 97 10.00 -10.79 -8.54
C VAL A 97 9.05 -11.97 -8.32
N GLY A 98 7.75 -11.74 -8.58
CA GLY A 98 6.71 -12.75 -8.46
C GLY A 98 6.59 -13.33 -7.04
N GLU A 99 6.46 -14.64 -6.96
CA GLU A 99 6.19 -15.38 -5.72
C GLU A 99 7.44 -15.64 -4.85
N PHE A 100 8.59 -15.05 -5.20
CA PHE A 100 9.86 -15.28 -4.50
C PHE A 100 9.73 -15.22 -2.96
N TYR A 101 9.02 -14.21 -2.46
CA TYR A 101 8.85 -13.97 -1.02
C TYR A 101 7.89 -14.93 -0.34
N GLN A 102 6.96 -15.56 -1.08
CA GLN A 102 6.11 -16.62 -0.52
C GLN A 102 6.98 -17.75 0.01
N SER A 103 8.08 -18.03 -0.72
CA SER A 103 9.00 -19.12 -0.40
C SER A 103 10.01 -18.83 0.72
N ALA A 104 9.95 -17.65 1.32
CA ALA A 104 10.92 -17.16 2.28
C ALA A 104 10.47 -17.30 3.75
N GLY A 105 9.76 -18.37 4.11
CA GLY A 105 9.17 -18.50 5.44
C GLY A 105 10.10 -19.00 6.56
N PRO A 106 9.67 -18.88 7.82
CA PRO A 106 10.56 -18.93 9.00
C PRO A 106 11.25 -20.28 9.26
N ALA A 107 10.73 -21.38 8.72
CA ALA A 107 11.35 -22.72 8.80
C ALA A 107 11.67 -23.36 7.45
N GLY A 108 11.47 -22.68 6.33
CA GLY A 108 11.63 -23.36 5.04
C GLY A 108 11.12 -22.59 3.83
N THR A 109 10.51 -23.33 2.91
CA THR A 109 10.06 -22.83 1.60
C THR A 109 8.62 -22.33 1.60
N ASP A 110 7.95 -22.28 2.75
CA ASP A 110 6.55 -21.87 2.87
C ASP A 110 6.35 -20.97 4.09
N GLY A 111 5.29 -20.16 4.07
CA GLY A 111 4.91 -19.29 5.18
C GLY A 111 5.58 -17.92 5.17
N GLY A 112 6.11 -17.49 4.04
CA GLY A 112 6.60 -16.12 3.79
C GLY A 112 5.48 -15.13 3.48
N TRP A 113 5.75 -14.17 2.60
CA TRP A 113 4.78 -13.12 2.23
C TRP A 113 3.93 -13.55 1.05
N VAL A 114 2.61 -13.69 1.27
CA VAL A 114 1.63 -14.12 0.26
C VAL A 114 1.10 -12.94 -0.55
N ILE A 115 0.93 -13.14 -1.85
CA ILE A 115 0.33 -12.13 -2.74
C ILE A 115 -1.16 -11.98 -2.38
N CYS A 116 -1.64 -10.74 -2.30
CA CYS A 116 -3.02 -10.40 -1.94
C CYS A 116 -3.55 -9.34 -2.89
N ASP A 117 -4.64 -9.67 -3.59
CA ASP A 117 -5.37 -8.76 -4.46
C ASP A 117 -4.45 -7.82 -5.28
N PRO A 118 -3.60 -8.37 -6.17
CA PRO A 118 -2.74 -7.56 -7.02
C PRO A 118 -3.58 -6.99 -8.17
N ILE A 119 -4.65 -6.24 -7.87
CA ILE A 119 -5.62 -5.73 -8.85
C ILE A 119 -5.44 -4.22 -8.98
N ALA A 120 -5.51 -3.73 -10.22
CA ALA A 120 -5.56 -2.30 -10.51
C ALA A 120 -6.58 -1.99 -11.59
N THR A 121 -7.24 -0.85 -11.48
CA THR A 121 -8.07 -0.27 -12.54
C THR A 121 -7.31 0.89 -13.17
N THR A 122 -7.22 0.89 -14.49
CA THR A 122 -6.45 1.87 -15.26
C THR A 122 -7.31 2.55 -16.32
N TRP A 123 -7.03 3.81 -16.60
CA TRP A 123 -7.64 4.58 -17.68
C TRP A 123 -6.55 5.25 -18.51
N GLU A 124 -6.71 5.23 -19.83
CA GLU A 124 -5.92 6.07 -20.73
C GLU A 124 -6.46 7.50 -20.72
N VAL A 125 -5.56 8.47 -20.57
CA VAL A 125 -5.89 9.89 -20.57
C VAL A 125 -5.68 10.43 -21.98
N ALA A 126 -6.78 10.74 -22.68
CA ALA A 126 -6.72 11.25 -24.04
C ALA A 126 -5.90 12.54 -24.13
N ARG A 127 -4.89 12.55 -25.01
CA ARG A 127 -4.11 13.75 -25.32
C ARG A 127 -4.92 14.66 -26.25
N GLY A 128 -5.23 15.88 -25.80
CA GLY A 128 -5.80 16.94 -26.68
C GLY A 128 -7.31 16.88 -26.95
N GLY A 129 -8.11 16.31 -26.06
CA GLY A 129 -9.58 16.34 -26.16
C GLY A 129 -10.21 17.69 -25.80
N THR A 130 -11.45 17.91 -26.22
CA THR A 130 -12.31 19.02 -25.76
C THR A 130 -12.28 19.14 -24.23
N PRO A 131 -12.34 20.36 -23.66
CA PRO A 131 -12.36 20.54 -22.21
C PRO A 131 -13.42 19.62 -21.60
N SER A 132 -12.99 18.67 -20.78
CA SER A 132 -13.93 17.88 -19.99
C SER A 132 -14.70 18.83 -19.05
N PRO A 133 -15.90 18.45 -18.59
CA PRO A 133 -16.58 19.22 -17.55
C PRO A 133 -15.61 19.46 -16.39
N THR A 134 -15.46 20.71 -15.96
CA THR A 134 -14.67 21.07 -14.78
C THR A 134 -15.33 20.46 -13.55
N SER A 135 -14.53 19.96 -12.62
CA SER A 135 -15.07 19.46 -11.36
C SER A 135 -15.67 20.61 -10.55
N ASN A 136 -17.00 20.73 -10.55
CA ASN A 136 -17.70 21.75 -9.75
C ASN A 136 -17.90 21.25 -8.32
N GLY A 137 -17.64 22.10 -7.34
CA GLY A 137 -17.95 21.84 -5.93
C GLY A 137 -16.94 20.97 -5.17
N LEU A 138 -15.80 20.62 -5.76
CA LEU A 138 -14.67 19.99 -5.06
C LEU A 138 -13.60 21.03 -4.71
N ARG A 139 -12.93 20.82 -3.58
CA ARG A 139 -11.78 21.58 -3.11
C ARG A 139 -10.50 20.85 -3.51
N TRP A 140 -9.63 21.51 -4.26
CA TRP A 140 -8.28 21.02 -4.54
C TRP A 140 -7.39 21.09 -3.29
N LEU A 141 -6.53 20.09 -3.14
CA LEU A 141 -5.65 19.93 -1.98
C LEU A 141 -4.20 20.02 -2.41
N ASP A 142 -3.44 20.84 -1.70
CA ASP A 142 -1.97 20.86 -1.74
C ASP A 142 -1.40 19.79 -0.79
N GLU A 143 -0.08 19.81 -0.56
CA GLU A 143 0.58 18.84 0.33
C GLU A 143 0.02 18.91 1.77
N VAL A 144 -0.23 20.11 2.28
CA VAL A 144 -0.78 20.30 3.63
C VAL A 144 -2.21 19.75 3.70
N GLY A 145 -3.04 20.07 2.71
CA GLY A 145 -4.42 19.61 2.64
C GLY A 145 -4.56 18.08 2.59
N VAL A 146 -3.70 17.38 1.84
CA VAL A 146 -3.74 15.90 1.84
C VAL A 146 -3.26 15.29 3.16
N CYS A 147 -2.30 15.93 3.86
CA CYS A 147 -1.87 15.49 5.19
C CYS A 147 -2.99 15.60 6.23
N ASP A 148 -3.78 16.67 6.18
CA ASP A 148 -4.95 16.85 7.03
C ASP A 148 -6.01 15.78 6.74
N ILE A 149 -6.26 15.50 5.45
CA ILE A 149 -7.17 14.42 5.03
C ILE A 149 -6.72 13.07 5.56
N TRP A 150 -5.45 12.69 5.42
CA TRP A 150 -4.95 11.41 5.91
C TRP A 150 -5.02 11.31 7.44
N THR A 151 -4.82 12.42 8.15
CA THR A 151 -4.96 12.45 9.61
C THR A 151 -6.40 12.16 10.01
N ASN A 152 -7.37 12.77 9.34
CA ASN A 152 -8.80 12.54 9.60
C ASN A 152 -9.29 11.16 9.13
N ASP A 153 -8.74 10.64 8.02
CA ASP A 153 -9.16 9.34 7.47
C ASP A 153 -8.78 8.16 8.39
N VAL A 154 -7.84 8.33 9.33
CA VAL A 154 -7.55 7.29 10.34
C VAL A 154 -8.82 6.90 11.12
N GLU A 155 -9.61 7.88 11.56
CA GLU A 155 -10.83 7.62 12.33
C GLU A 155 -11.98 7.12 11.44
N LEU A 156 -12.00 7.52 10.17
CA LEU A 156 -12.95 6.98 9.19
C LEU A 156 -12.65 5.51 8.88
N ILE A 157 -11.38 5.16 8.64
CA ILE A 157 -10.92 3.77 8.49
C ILE A 157 -11.29 2.95 9.73
N ARG A 158 -11.05 3.50 10.94
CA ARG A 158 -11.42 2.82 12.19
C ARG A 158 -12.92 2.53 12.26
N SER A 159 -13.74 3.50 11.89
CA SER A 159 -15.20 3.38 11.86
C SER A 159 -15.67 2.36 10.82
N ASP A 160 -15.14 2.41 9.60
CA ASP A 160 -15.44 1.45 8.53
C ASP A 160 -15.08 0.03 8.98
N MET A 161 -13.87 -0.15 9.55
CA MET A 161 -13.42 -1.43 10.07
C MET A 161 -14.29 -1.97 11.20
N ALA A 162 -14.96 -1.13 11.99
CA ALA A 162 -15.89 -1.57 13.05
C ALA A 162 -17.23 -2.06 12.48
N ILE A 163 -17.72 -1.43 11.42
CA ILE A 163 -19.01 -1.73 10.78
C ILE A 163 -18.95 -2.97 9.89
N PHE A 164 -17.77 -3.32 9.38
CA PHE A 164 -17.57 -4.61 8.71
C PHE A 164 -18.09 -5.75 9.61
N THR A 165 -18.73 -6.77 9.06
CA THR A 165 -19.18 -7.94 9.84
C THR A 165 -18.22 -9.09 9.52
N PRO A 166 -17.06 -9.21 10.19
CA PRO A 166 -16.00 -10.05 9.69
C PRO A 166 -16.29 -11.51 10.04
N ARG A 167 -16.24 -12.39 9.04
CA ARG A 167 -15.94 -13.82 9.27
C ARG A 167 -14.42 -14.07 9.38
N LYS A 168 -13.60 -13.04 9.14
CA LYS A 168 -12.13 -13.09 9.02
C LYS A 168 -11.49 -12.02 9.90
N ASN A 169 -10.21 -12.18 10.21
CA ASN A 169 -9.42 -11.09 10.78
C ASN A 169 -9.19 -10.01 9.72
N LEU A 170 -9.27 -8.75 10.12
CA LEU A 170 -9.08 -7.59 9.24
C LEU A 170 -7.80 -6.88 9.64
N PHE A 171 -7.07 -6.35 8.66
CA PHE A 171 -5.95 -5.45 8.93
C PHE A 171 -5.81 -4.38 7.86
N THR A 172 -5.19 -3.27 8.22
CA THR A 172 -4.77 -2.23 7.28
C THR A 172 -3.65 -1.37 7.87
N MET A 173 -2.92 -0.67 7.00
CA MET A 173 -1.96 0.36 7.38
C MET A 173 -2.67 1.72 7.48
N LEU A 174 -2.10 2.66 8.22
CA LEU A 174 -2.68 4.00 8.36
C LEU A 174 -2.00 5.02 7.43
N PRO A 175 -2.77 5.88 6.73
CA PRO A 175 -2.25 6.76 5.70
C PRO A 175 -1.39 7.91 6.25
N ASN A 176 -1.64 8.37 7.48
CA ASN A 176 -0.89 9.47 8.10
C ASN A 176 0.61 9.20 8.29
N ALA A 177 1.04 7.94 8.26
CA ALA A 177 2.44 7.55 8.39
C ALA A 177 3.13 7.26 7.05
N VAL A 178 2.38 7.08 5.96
CA VAL A 178 2.89 6.52 4.69
C VAL A 178 2.53 7.35 3.46
N GLY A 179 1.38 8.01 3.47
CA GLY A 179 0.81 8.73 2.32
C GLY A 179 1.72 9.83 1.75
N ALA A 180 2.57 10.45 2.57
CA ALA A 180 3.50 11.48 2.12
C ALA A 180 4.67 10.94 1.28
N PHE A 181 5.05 9.67 1.43
CA PHE A 181 6.20 9.13 0.71
C PHE A 181 6.01 9.12 -0.82
N PRO A 182 4.87 8.66 -1.38
CA PRO A 182 4.62 8.80 -2.81
C PRO A 182 4.78 10.23 -3.36
N ILE A 183 4.43 11.26 -2.58
CA ILE A 183 4.63 12.67 -2.94
C ILE A 183 6.12 13.01 -2.95
N ARG A 184 6.83 12.73 -1.85
CA ARG A 184 8.28 12.99 -1.73
C ARG A 184 9.10 12.27 -2.81
N ARG A 185 8.66 11.07 -3.20
CA ARG A 185 9.27 10.32 -4.30
C ARG A 185 9.06 11.03 -5.64
N ALA A 186 7.86 11.50 -5.94
CA ALA A 186 7.60 12.25 -7.16
C ALA A 186 8.42 13.54 -7.22
N GLU A 187 8.47 14.30 -6.12
CA GLU A 187 9.31 15.50 -5.98
C GLU A 187 10.79 15.21 -6.26
N PHE A 188 11.31 14.10 -5.72
CA PHE A 188 12.69 13.68 -5.94
C PHE A 188 12.99 13.41 -7.43
N TYR A 189 12.13 12.70 -8.14
CA TYR A 189 12.35 12.43 -9.57
C TYR A 189 12.13 13.64 -10.47
N LEU A 190 11.33 14.61 -10.02
CA LEU A 190 11.08 15.87 -10.71
C LEU A 190 12.05 16.99 -10.28
N GLN A 191 13.05 16.67 -9.46
CA GLN A 191 14.04 17.64 -9.02
C GLN A 191 14.73 18.31 -10.23
N GLY A 192 14.74 19.65 -10.24
CA GLY A 192 15.27 20.45 -11.35
C GLY A 192 14.27 20.71 -12.49
N GLN A 193 13.02 20.26 -12.37
CA GLN A 193 11.93 20.54 -13.32
C GLN A 193 10.73 21.17 -12.58
N PRO A 194 10.87 22.39 -12.04
CA PRO A 194 9.83 23.00 -11.19
C PRO A 194 8.48 23.17 -11.90
N ASP A 195 8.50 23.46 -13.20
CA ASP A 195 7.28 23.61 -14.01
C ASP A 195 6.47 22.31 -14.17
N LYS A 196 7.06 21.16 -13.82
CA LYS A 196 6.41 19.85 -13.87
C LYS A 196 5.97 19.33 -12.51
N LEU A 197 6.29 20.03 -11.42
CA LEU A 197 5.88 19.61 -10.09
C LEU A 197 4.36 19.80 -9.91
N PRO A 198 3.63 18.75 -9.51
CA PRO A 198 2.22 18.88 -9.18
C PRO A 198 2.01 19.89 -8.05
N SER A 199 1.09 20.83 -8.25
CA SER A 199 0.61 21.74 -7.21
C SER A 199 -0.59 21.18 -6.44
N LYS A 200 -1.26 20.16 -6.99
CA LYS A 200 -2.46 19.52 -6.44
C LYS A 200 -2.20 18.03 -6.28
N TRP A 201 -2.40 17.55 -5.05
CA TRP A 201 -2.18 16.17 -4.65
C TRP A 201 -3.48 15.44 -4.29
N GLY A 202 -4.61 16.13 -4.34
CA GLY A 202 -5.91 15.55 -4.06
C GLY A 202 -7.08 16.50 -4.31
N VAL A 203 -8.28 15.96 -4.10
CA VAL A 203 -9.53 16.71 -3.96
C VAL A 203 -10.33 16.20 -2.77
N SER A 204 -11.13 17.07 -2.17
CA SER A 204 -12.16 16.70 -1.21
C SER A 204 -13.45 17.48 -1.44
N THR A 205 -14.56 17.00 -0.88
CA THR A 205 -15.74 17.84 -0.72
C THR A 205 -15.48 18.91 0.36
N PRO A 206 -16.04 20.12 0.22
CA PRO A 206 -16.08 21.11 1.30
C PRO A 206 -17.04 20.60 2.38
N ASP A 207 -16.49 20.01 3.45
CA ASP A 207 -17.14 19.60 4.69
C ASP A 207 -18.60 19.08 4.61
N ALA A 208 -18.74 17.75 4.66
CA ALA A 208 -19.94 17.13 5.19
C ALA A 208 -19.51 16.13 6.26
N PHE A 209 -19.71 16.50 7.52
CA PHE A 209 -19.51 15.69 8.71
C PHE A 209 -19.88 14.22 8.45
N GLY A 210 -18.91 13.31 8.61
CA GLY A 210 -19.11 11.85 8.59
C GLY A 210 -19.18 11.17 7.22
N GLN A 211 -19.23 11.91 6.10
CA GLN A 211 -19.22 11.34 4.73
C GLN A 211 -18.27 12.13 3.81
N CYS A 212 -17.05 12.37 4.28
CA CYS A 212 -16.04 13.07 3.48
C CYS A 212 -15.74 12.28 2.20
N THR A 213 -16.06 12.84 1.04
CA THR A 213 -15.61 12.30 -0.25
C THR A 213 -14.27 12.94 -0.57
N PHE A 214 -13.26 12.13 -0.88
CA PHE A 214 -11.96 12.62 -1.29
C PHE A 214 -11.18 11.61 -2.14
N ALA A 215 -10.20 12.12 -2.88
CA ALA A 215 -9.16 11.32 -3.49
C ALA A 215 -7.81 12.03 -3.32
N THR A 216 -6.74 11.25 -3.12
CA THR A 216 -5.36 11.73 -3.13
C THR A 216 -4.55 10.92 -4.12
N TRP A 217 -3.50 11.49 -4.70
CA TRP A 217 -2.67 10.85 -5.72
C TRP A 217 -1.22 11.28 -5.65
N THR A 218 -0.40 10.57 -6.41
CA THR A 218 0.95 10.99 -6.82
C THR A 218 1.08 10.88 -8.34
N VAL A 219 2.18 11.38 -8.89
CA VAL A 219 2.54 11.20 -10.30
C VAL A 219 3.79 10.33 -10.38
N ASP A 220 3.65 9.15 -10.98
CA ASP A 220 4.78 8.33 -11.39
C ASP A 220 5.29 8.82 -12.75
N VAL A 221 6.54 9.25 -12.79
CA VAL A 221 7.18 9.80 -13.99
C VAL A 221 7.84 8.73 -14.86
N CYS A 222 7.73 7.45 -14.47
CA CYS A 222 8.09 6.33 -15.34
C CYS A 222 7.32 6.41 -16.66
N THR A 223 7.82 5.79 -17.72
CA THR A 223 7.16 5.82 -19.03
C THR A 223 6.19 4.65 -19.19
N PRO A 224 4.90 4.89 -19.49
CA PRO A 224 4.24 6.19 -19.66
C PRO A 224 3.91 6.89 -18.32
N PRO A 225 4.01 8.23 -18.23
CA PRO A 225 3.69 8.97 -17.00
C PRO A 225 2.29 8.65 -16.51
N THR A 226 2.14 8.32 -15.23
CA THR A 226 0.89 7.80 -14.68
C THR A 226 0.53 8.51 -13.39
N LEU A 227 -0.69 9.04 -13.29
CA LEU A 227 -1.24 9.54 -12.04
C LEU A 227 -1.80 8.35 -11.26
N VAL A 228 -1.20 8.06 -10.10
CA VAL A 228 -1.57 6.90 -9.27
C VAL A 228 -2.31 7.39 -8.04
N LEU A 229 -3.55 6.94 -7.84
CA LEU A 229 -4.31 7.24 -6.64
C LEU A 229 -3.65 6.61 -5.42
N THR A 230 -3.36 7.43 -4.42
CA THR A 230 -2.85 6.99 -3.12
C THR A 230 -3.96 6.59 -2.18
N ARG A 231 -5.08 7.35 -2.15
CA ARG A 231 -6.24 7.04 -1.31
C ARG A 231 -7.55 7.49 -1.96
N LEU A 232 -8.59 6.66 -1.94
CA LEU A 232 -9.93 6.98 -2.46
C LEU A 232 -11.04 6.71 -1.43
N ARG A 233 -11.87 7.72 -1.16
CA ARG A 233 -13.13 7.58 -0.44
C ARG A 233 -14.24 8.26 -1.25
N ALA A 234 -15.09 7.47 -1.88
CA ALA A 234 -16.22 7.95 -2.68
C ALA A 234 -17.38 6.94 -2.63
N THR A 235 -18.58 7.42 -2.91
CA THR A 235 -19.77 6.57 -3.14
C THR A 235 -20.05 6.50 -4.64
N PRO A 236 -20.91 5.58 -5.12
CA PRO A 236 -21.31 5.56 -6.53
C PRO A 236 -21.86 6.91 -7.02
N THR A 237 -22.47 7.70 -6.12
CA THR A 237 -22.99 9.04 -6.43
C THR A 237 -21.89 10.09 -6.52
N SER A 238 -20.86 10.04 -5.66
CA SER A 238 -19.81 11.06 -5.62
C SER A 238 -18.60 10.76 -6.50
N PHE A 239 -18.38 9.47 -6.81
CA PHE A 239 -17.24 9.00 -7.61
C PHE A 239 -17.14 9.62 -9.01
N PRO A 240 -18.23 9.85 -9.78
CA PRO A 240 -18.14 10.51 -11.09
C PRO A 240 -17.48 11.90 -11.03
N SER A 241 -17.85 12.72 -10.04
CA SER A 241 -17.28 14.06 -9.86
C SER A 241 -15.81 14.00 -9.44
N VAL A 242 -15.45 13.05 -8.57
CA VAL A 242 -14.07 12.82 -8.14
C VAL A 242 -13.20 12.35 -9.31
N LEU A 243 -13.69 11.39 -10.10
CA LEU A 243 -12.97 10.86 -11.26
C LEU A 243 -12.76 11.93 -12.33
N THR A 244 -13.74 12.82 -12.51
CA THR A 244 -13.60 13.99 -13.40
C THR A 244 -12.43 14.89 -12.96
N ALA A 245 -12.32 15.18 -11.67
CA ALA A 245 -11.19 15.95 -11.13
C ALA A 245 -9.85 15.22 -11.27
N ILE A 246 -9.84 13.90 -11.08
CA ILE A 246 -8.63 13.09 -11.28
C ILE A 246 -8.15 13.19 -12.73
N PHE A 247 -9.03 13.08 -13.72
CA PHE A 247 -8.65 13.26 -15.12
C PHE A 247 -8.22 14.69 -15.46
N GLU A 248 -8.80 15.70 -14.80
CA GLU A 248 -8.35 17.09 -14.91
C GLU A 248 -6.90 17.25 -14.43
N ALA A 249 -6.58 16.72 -13.24
CA ALA A 249 -5.22 16.72 -12.71
C ALA A 249 -4.25 15.91 -13.59
N ALA A 250 -4.67 14.73 -14.07
CA ALA A 250 -3.85 13.90 -14.93
C ALA A 250 -3.44 14.62 -16.22
N ARG A 251 -4.39 15.31 -16.87
CA ARG A 251 -4.11 16.13 -18.07
C ARG A 251 -3.19 17.32 -17.74
N GLU A 252 -3.44 18.01 -16.63
CA GLU A 252 -2.60 19.13 -16.19
C GLU A 252 -1.14 18.70 -16.01
N TYR A 253 -0.90 17.51 -15.45
CA TYR A 253 0.44 16.98 -15.20
C TYR A 253 1.02 16.17 -16.35
N GLY A 254 0.33 16.12 -17.49
CA GLY A 254 0.77 15.36 -18.66
C GLY A 254 0.85 13.85 -18.42
N ALA A 255 0.11 13.33 -17.44
CA ALA A 255 -0.04 11.90 -17.24
C ALA A 255 -0.84 11.30 -18.40
N GLU A 256 -0.35 10.19 -18.92
CA GLU A 256 -0.97 9.43 -19.99
C GLU A 256 -1.95 8.39 -19.44
N ASN A 257 -1.77 7.97 -18.19
CA ASN A 257 -2.66 7.05 -17.52
C ASN A 257 -3.08 7.56 -16.14
N VAL A 258 -4.23 7.06 -15.71
CA VAL A 258 -4.65 7.08 -14.30
C VAL A 258 -4.71 5.64 -13.80
N GLU A 259 -4.21 5.39 -12.59
CA GLU A 259 -4.24 4.08 -11.96
C GLU A 259 -4.80 4.15 -10.53
N VAL A 260 -5.66 3.20 -10.18
CA VAL A 260 -6.13 2.96 -8.81
C VAL A 260 -5.93 1.50 -8.44
N TRP A 261 -5.39 1.25 -7.25
CA TRP A 261 -5.20 -0.10 -6.72
C TRP A 261 -6.46 -0.54 -5.97
N ASN A 262 -6.91 -1.77 -6.22
CA ASN A 262 -8.05 -2.38 -5.51
C ASN A 262 -9.27 -1.45 -5.42
N LEU A 263 -9.76 -0.99 -6.58
CA LEU A 263 -10.98 -0.16 -6.65
C LEU A 263 -12.15 -0.88 -5.94
N PRO A 264 -12.92 -0.20 -5.07
CA PRO A 264 -14.11 -0.80 -4.47
C PRO A 264 -15.11 -1.28 -5.53
N LYS A 265 -15.66 -2.48 -5.34
CA LYS A 265 -16.52 -3.16 -6.34
C LYS A 265 -17.73 -2.33 -6.75
N GLU A 266 -18.30 -1.59 -5.81
CA GLU A 266 -19.42 -0.69 -6.03
C GLU A 266 -19.10 0.49 -6.98
N LEU A 267 -17.82 0.76 -7.23
CA LEU A 267 -17.36 1.80 -8.15
C LEU A 267 -16.92 1.25 -9.52
N GLU A 268 -16.76 -0.08 -9.65
CA GLU A 268 -16.25 -0.73 -10.87
C GLU A 268 -17.18 -0.54 -12.06
N GLU A 269 -18.51 -0.67 -11.88
CA GLU A 269 -19.49 -0.52 -12.97
C GLU A 269 -19.34 0.84 -13.66
N PHE A 270 -19.33 1.92 -12.87
CA PHE A 270 -19.12 3.26 -13.42
C PHE A 270 -17.72 3.42 -14.00
N ALA A 271 -16.68 2.95 -13.30
CA ALA A 271 -15.29 3.00 -13.79
C ALA A 271 -15.15 2.38 -15.19
N HIS A 272 -15.72 1.20 -15.41
CA HIS A 272 -15.71 0.50 -16.70
C HIS A 272 -16.52 1.24 -17.77
N SER A 273 -17.67 1.81 -17.39
CA SER A 273 -18.51 2.59 -18.30
C SER A 273 -17.79 3.81 -18.92
N VAL A 274 -16.76 4.32 -18.24
CA VAL A 274 -15.95 5.47 -18.70
C VAL A 274 -14.55 5.04 -19.15
N GLY A 275 -14.39 3.77 -19.56
CA GLY A 275 -13.17 3.25 -20.17
C GLY A 275 -12.13 2.70 -19.21
N GLY A 276 -12.48 2.53 -17.93
CA GLY A 276 -11.60 1.90 -16.96
C GLY A 276 -11.44 0.41 -17.23
N ASN A 277 -10.21 -0.08 -17.15
CA ASN A 277 -9.87 -1.48 -17.34
C ASN A 277 -9.26 -2.05 -16.07
N THR A 278 -9.89 -3.06 -15.49
CA THR A 278 -9.43 -3.73 -14.27
C THR A 278 -8.63 -4.98 -14.63
N VAL A 279 -7.37 -5.03 -14.19
CA VAL A 279 -6.45 -6.13 -14.49
C VAL A 279 -5.73 -6.63 -13.25
N THR A 280 -5.30 -7.88 -13.31
CA THR A 280 -4.33 -8.42 -12.36
C THR A 280 -2.93 -7.93 -12.74
N LYS A 281 -2.29 -7.18 -11.83
CA LYS A 281 -0.91 -6.72 -11.94
C LYS A 281 0.05 -7.92 -11.98
N ASN A 282 1.13 -7.77 -12.72
CA ASN A 282 2.27 -8.69 -12.78
C ASN A 282 3.53 -8.12 -12.09
N GLU A 283 3.50 -6.84 -11.74
CA GLU A 283 4.56 -6.11 -11.03
C GLU A 283 3.98 -5.41 -9.79
N GLN A 284 4.84 -5.01 -8.86
CA GLN A 284 4.48 -4.39 -7.60
C GLN A 284 3.35 -5.17 -6.88
N LEU A 285 3.50 -6.49 -6.84
CA LEU A 285 2.50 -7.40 -6.29
C LEU A 285 2.38 -7.17 -4.79
N ASN A 286 1.20 -6.80 -4.31
CA ASN A 286 0.98 -6.53 -2.90
C ASN A 286 1.13 -7.86 -2.13
N CYS A 287 2.09 -7.94 -1.21
CA CYS A 287 2.32 -9.14 -0.42
C CYS A 287 2.27 -8.83 1.07
N PHE A 288 1.72 -9.75 1.86
CA PHE A 288 1.72 -9.64 3.32
C PHE A 288 2.12 -10.94 4.01
N LYS A 289 2.64 -10.80 5.23
CA LYS A 289 2.85 -11.88 6.19
C LYS A 289 2.10 -11.55 7.47
N TRP A 290 1.13 -12.40 7.81
CA TRP A 290 0.44 -12.40 9.10
C TRP A 290 1.24 -13.18 10.14
N TYR A 291 1.41 -12.62 11.35
CA TYR A 291 2.14 -13.25 12.46
C TYR A 291 1.22 -13.77 13.59
N GLY A 292 -0.09 -13.60 13.46
CA GLY A 292 -1.05 -14.27 14.34
C GLY A 292 -1.22 -15.76 14.03
N PRO A 293 -1.95 -16.51 14.88
CA PRO A 293 -2.14 -17.96 14.74
C PRO A 293 -2.99 -18.37 13.52
N GLU A 294 -3.71 -17.42 12.92
CA GLU A 294 -4.65 -17.67 11.83
C GLU A 294 -3.95 -17.83 10.48
N ARG A 295 -4.57 -18.57 9.56
CA ARG A 295 -4.00 -18.82 8.23
C ARG A 295 -4.32 -17.67 7.28
N GLY A 296 -3.56 -17.55 6.20
CA GLY A 296 -3.72 -16.44 5.23
C GLY A 296 -5.15 -16.29 4.68
N GLY A 297 -5.89 -17.39 4.50
CA GLY A 297 -7.29 -17.36 4.05
C GLY A 297 -8.27 -16.78 5.08
N ASP A 298 -7.90 -16.73 6.35
CA ASP A 298 -8.70 -16.24 7.47
C ASP A 298 -8.44 -14.77 7.77
N VAL A 299 -7.62 -14.12 6.95
CA VAL A 299 -7.18 -12.72 7.13
C VAL A 299 -7.50 -11.94 5.85
N GLN A 300 -7.93 -10.69 6.00
CA GLN A 300 -8.26 -9.79 4.90
C GLN A 300 -7.56 -8.45 5.08
N TRP A 301 -6.88 -8.00 4.02
CA TRP A 301 -6.28 -6.68 3.94
C TRP A 301 -7.32 -5.68 3.42
N LEU A 302 -7.70 -4.71 4.25
CA LEU A 302 -8.58 -3.61 3.86
C LEU A 302 -7.78 -2.39 3.39
N PHE A 303 -8.35 -1.61 2.48
CA PHE A 303 -7.72 -0.40 1.93
C PHE A 303 -6.31 -0.68 1.36
N ASN A 304 -6.16 -1.79 0.63
CA ASN A 304 -4.91 -2.21 -0.04
C ASN A 304 -4.62 -1.33 -1.27
N GLU A 305 -4.49 -0.03 -1.02
CA GLU A 305 -4.30 1.03 -2.01
C GLU A 305 -2.82 1.47 -2.05
N LYS A 306 -2.46 2.37 -2.98
CA LYS A 306 -1.06 2.79 -3.14
C LYS A 306 -0.49 3.52 -1.92
N PHE A 307 -1.31 4.14 -1.03
CA PHE A 307 -0.76 4.73 0.19
C PHE A 307 -0.08 3.70 1.10
N CYS A 308 -0.45 2.43 1.01
CA CYS A 308 0.20 1.35 1.77
C CYS A 308 1.63 1.07 1.26
N TRP A 309 1.96 1.57 0.06
CA TRP A 309 3.24 1.35 -0.58
C TRP A 309 4.34 2.20 0.05
N CYS A 310 5.28 1.47 0.67
CA CYS A 310 6.53 1.83 1.37
C CYS A 310 6.53 1.80 2.90
#